data_AF-A0A4D6MVP4-F1
#
_entry.id   AF-A0A4D6MVP4-F1
#
_cell.length_a   1.000
_cell.length_b   1.000
_cell.length_c   1.000
_cell.angle_alpha   90.00
_cell.angle_beta   90.00
_cell.angle_gamma   90.00
#
_symmetry.space_group_name_H-M   'P 1'
#
loop_
_entity.id
_entity.type
_entity.pdbx_description
1 polymer ?
#
loop_
_entity_poly.entity_id
_entity_poly.type
_entity_poly.pdbx_seq_one_letter_code
_entity_poly.pdbx_strand_id
1 'polypeptide(L)'
;MMSLRQKAKLWWDPIYEIAAKSRDENVKNLPLSIPEIEWATFIDYRLKENTKKMCKRNAENRFKLKINHTCGSKKLKRKRAEIVSI
;
A
#
# COMPACT_ATOMS: atom_id res chain seq x y z
N MET A 1 -10.49 -6.95 14.43
CA MET A 1 -10.01 -5.80 13.60
C MET A 1 -8.49 -5.72 13.71
N MET A 2 -7.74 -5.80 12.61
CA MET A 2 -6.27 -5.71 12.66
C MET A 2 -5.79 -4.27 12.95
N SER A 3 -4.72 -4.16 13.74
CA SER A 3 -4.12 -2.89 14.18
C SER A 3 -3.49 -2.12 13.01
N LEU A 4 -3.42 -0.79 13.12
CA LEU A 4 -2.80 0.09 12.11
C LEU A 4 -1.34 -0.30 11.80
N ARG A 5 -0.61 -0.86 12.78
CA ARG A 5 0.75 -1.39 12.58
C ARG A 5 0.75 -2.66 11.72
N GLN A 6 -0.23 -3.54 11.91
CA GLN A 6 -0.36 -4.77 11.10
C GLN A 6 -0.78 -4.43 9.66
N LYS A 7 -1.68 -3.46 9.48
CA LYS A 7 -2.09 -2.95 8.17
C LYS A 7 -0.94 -2.28 7.42
N ALA A 8 -0.13 -1.47 8.11
CA ALA A 8 1.07 -0.87 7.54
C ALA A 8 2.10 -1.94 7.12
N LYS A 9 2.34 -2.97 7.94
CA LYS A 9 3.27 -4.05 7.60
C LYS A 9 2.81 -4.90 6.41
N LEU A 10 1.50 -5.14 6.27
CA LEU A 10 0.91 -5.84 5.12
C LEU A 10 0.88 -5.02 3.81
N TRP A 11 0.90 -3.69 3.89
CA TRP A 11 0.73 -2.81 2.71
C TRP A 11 1.99 -2.03 2.31
N TRP A 12 2.94 -1.78 3.23
CA TRP A 12 4.06 -0.85 2.98
C TRP A 12 5.43 -1.48 2.71
N ASP A 13 5.80 -2.55 3.41
CA ASP A 13 7.05 -3.29 3.20
C ASP A 13 7.01 -4.56 2.32
N PRO A 14 5.87 -5.06 1.78
CA PRO A 14 5.87 -6.35 1.07
C PRO A 14 6.70 -6.36 -0.21
N ILE A 15 6.98 -5.20 -0.80
CA ILE A 15 7.71 -5.14 -2.08
C ILE A 15 9.14 -5.68 -1.89
N TYR A 16 9.76 -5.39 -0.75
CA TYR A 16 11.10 -5.88 -0.42
C TYR A 16 11.05 -7.28 0.20
N GLU A 17 10.08 -7.58 1.07
CA GLU A 17 9.99 -8.91 1.70
C GLU A 17 9.50 -10.02 0.75
N ILE A 18 8.57 -9.73 -0.17
CA ILE A 18 8.10 -10.69 -1.18
C ILE A 18 9.17 -10.91 -2.25
N ALA A 19 9.83 -9.84 -2.72
CA ALA A 19 10.87 -9.96 -3.74
C ALA A 19 12.16 -10.63 -3.24
N ALA A 20 12.42 -10.63 -1.92
CA ALA A 20 13.56 -11.28 -1.29
C ALA A 20 13.37 -12.79 -1.09
N LYS A 21 12.12 -13.29 -1.09
CA LYS A 21 11.77 -14.69 -0.90
C LYS A 21 11.51 -15.41 -2.23
N SER A 22 11.65 -16.73 -2.22
CA SER A 22 11.29 -17.53 -3.39
C SER A 22 9.77 -17.48 -3.64
N ARG A 23 9.35 -17.73 -4.89
CA ARG A 23 7.92 -17.76 -5.26
C ARG A 23 7.14 -18.71 -4.34
N ASP A 24 7.67 -19.90 -4.10
CA ASP A 24 6.99 -20.95 -3.33
C ASP A 24 6.86 -20.60 -1.85
N GLU A 25 7.86 -19.91 -1.27
CA GLU A 25 7.76 -19.36 0.09
C GLU A 25 6.67 -18.29 0.19
N ASN A 26 6.50 -17.46 -0.83
CA ASN A 26 5.47 -16.42 -0.84
C ASN A 26 4.07 -16.99 -1.01
N VAL A 27 3.90 -18.00 -1.87
CA VAL A 27 2.61 -18.67 -2.08
C VAL A 27 2.13 -19.36 -0.80
N LYS A 28 3.04 -19.97 -0.03
CA LYS A 28 2.73 -20.57 1.28
C LYS A 28 2.25 -19.56 2.32
N ASN A 29 2.63 -18.29 2.21
CA ASN A 29 2.18 -17.21 3.09
C ASN A 29 0.82 -16.65 2.63
N LEU A 30 -0.15 -17.53 2.39
CA LEU A 30 -1.50 -17.18 1.94
C LEU A 30 -2.31 -16.54 3.09
N PRO A 31 -2.90 -15.35 2.90
CA PRO A 31 -3.86 -14.80 3.86
C PRO A 31 -5.16 -15.61 3.85
N LEU A 32 -5.71 -15.95 5.02
CA LEU A 32 -6.95 -16.72 5.20
C LEU A 32 -8.17 -16.19 4.41
N SER A 33 -8.16 -14.92 4.01
CA SER A 33 -9.29 -14.26 3.34
C SER A 33 -9.17 -14.20 1.81
N ILE A 34 -8.11 -14.73 1.21
CA ILE A 34 -7.84 -14.62 -0.23
C ILE A 34 -7.79 -16.01 -0.86
N PRO A 35 -8.47 -16.26 -1.99
CA PRO A 35 -8.33 -17.50 -2.74
C PRO A 35 -6.88 -17.75 -3.19
N GLU A 36 -6.44 -19.00 -3.15
CA GLU A 36 -5.06 -19.38 -3.50
C GLU A 36 -4.67 -18.97 -4.91
N ILE A 37 -5.58 -19.12 -5.88
CA ILE A 37 -5.35 -18.77 -7.29
C ILE A 37 -5.10 -17.26 -7.46
N GLU A 38 -5.89 -16.45 -6.76
CA GLU A 38 -5.75 -14.99 -6.79
C GLU A 38 -4.43 -14.55 -6.13
N TRP A 39 -4.04 -15.23 -5.04
CA TRP A 39 -2.78 -14.99 -4.37
C TRP A 39 -1.58 -15.36 -5.25
N ALA A 40 -1.58 -16.53 -5.88
CA ALA A 40 -0.52 -16.94 -6.79
C ALA A 40 -0.37 -15.95 -7.96
N THR A 41 -1.49 -15.52 -8.55
CA THR A 41 -1.52 -14.50 -9.61
C THR A 41 -0.91 -13.18 -9.14
N PHE A 42 -1.24 -12.75 -7.92
CA PHE A 42 -0.67 -11.55 -7.32
C PHE A 42 0.85 -11.68 -7.10
N ILE A 43 1.33 -12.81 -6.59
CA ILE A 43 2.76 -13.08 -6.41
C ILE A 43 3.49 -13.05 -7.77
N ASP A 44 2.95 -13.71 -8.79
CA ASP A 44 3.53 -13.71 -10.13
C ASP A 44 3.60 -12.30 -10.73
N TYR A 45 2.54 -11.51 -10.57
CA TYR A 45 2.54 -10.09 -10.96
C TYR A 45 3.59 -9.27 -10.21
N ARG A 46 3.78 -9.52 -8.91
CA ARG A 46 4.75 -8.79 -8.07
C ARG A 46 6.20 -9.15 -8.37
N LEU A 47 6.47 -10.40 -8.75
CA LEU A 47 7.81 -10.86 -9.10
C LEU A 47 8.29 -10.37 -10.47
N LYS A 48 7.39 -9.92 -11.35
CA LYS A 48 7.76 -9.31 -12.64
C LYS A 48 8.69 -8.12 -12.47
N GLU A 49 9.73 -8.07 -13.28
CA GLU A 49 10.77 -7.04 -13.23
C GLU A 49 10.22 -5.63 -13.46
N ASN A 50 9.26 -5.46 -14.38
CA ASN A 50 8.61 -4.17 -14.61
C ASN A 50 7.89 -3.67 -13.35
N THR A 51 7.17 -4.56 -12.66
CA THR A 51 6.46 -4.23 -11.42
C THR A 51 7.43 -3.82 -10.33
N LYS A 52 8.55 -4.54 -10.15
CA LYS A 52 9.61 -4.20 -9.19
C LYS A 52 10.18 -2.80 -9.45
N LYS A 53 10.51 -2.49 -10.70
CA LYS A 53 11.02 -1.15 -11.10
C LYS A 53 10.01 -0.04 -10.80
N MET A 54 8.74 -0.22 -11.18
CA MET A 54 7.69 0.75 -10.89
C MET A 54 7.51 0.97 -9.39
N CYS A 55 7.53 -0.11 -8.60
CA CYS A 55 7.38 -0.06 -7.16
C CYS A 55 8.55 0.69 -6.48
N LYS A 56 9.80 0.42 -6.90
CA LYS A 56 10.99 1.13 -6.42
C LYS A 56 10.88 2.64 -6.67
N ARG A 57 10.54 3.02 -7.89
CA ARG A 57 10.32 4.44 -8.26
C ARG A 57 9.22 5.09 -7.42
N ASN A 58 8.12 4.38 -7.15
CA ASN A 58 7.04 4.89 -6.30
C ASN A 58 7.47 5.07 -4.84
N ALA A 59 8.32 4.17 -4.31
CA ALA A 59 8.90 4.29 -2.98
C ALA A 59 9.84 5.49 -2.86
N GLU A 60 10.74 5.66 -3.83
CA GLU A 60 11.63 6.82 -3.91
C GLU A 60 10.86 8.14 -4.04
N ASN A 61 9.82 8.16 -4.88
CA ASN A 61 8.98 9.34 -5.05
C ASN A 61 8.23 9.69 -3.76
N ARG A 62 7.71 8.69 -3.04
CA ARG A 62 7.08 8.91 -1.72
C ARG A 62 8.07 9.47 -0.71
N PHE A 63 9.31 8.97 -0.67
CA PHE A 63 10.34 9.51 0.22
C PHE A 63 10.66 10.98 -0.10
N LYS A 64 10.60 11.37 -1.38
CA LYS A 64 10.79 12.75 -1.82
C LYS A 64 9.62 13.68 -1.46
N LEU A 65 8.43 13.14 -1.14
CA LEU A 65 7.29 13.94 -0.69
C LEU A 65 7.56 14.48 0.72
N LYS A 66 8.11 15.70 0.81
CA LYS A 66 8.33 16.42 2.08
C LYS A 66 7.04 16.93 2.72
N ILE A 67 6.03 17.19 1.92
CA ILE A 67 4.71 17.62 2.36
C ILE A 67 3.77 16.45 2.08
N ASN A 68 3.14 15.93 3.15
CA ASN A 68 2.03 15.01 2.99
C ASN A 68 0.94 15.77 2.24
N HIS A 69 0.72 15.44 0.96
CA HIS A 69 -0.41 15.96 0.21
C HIS A 69 -1.67 15.34 0.83
N THR A 70 -2.13 15.96 1.91
CA THR A 70 -3.40 15.62 2.53
C THR A 70 -4.42 16.10 1.51
N CYS A 71 -4.81 15.22 0.59
CA CYS A 71 -5.84 15.47 -0.41
C CYS A 71 -7.21 15.55 0.30
N GLY A 72 -7.31 16.52 1.20
CA GLY A 72 -8.42 16.84 2.05
C GLY A 72 -8.64 18.34 1.93
N SER A 73 -9.00 18.81 0.74
CA SER A 73 -9.70 20.07 0.61
C SER A 73 -10.90 19.99 1.55
N LYS A 74 -10.84 20.69 2.69
CA LYS A 74 -11.93 20.71 3.68
C LYS A 74 -13.22 21.01 2.92
N LYS A 75 -14.19 20.08 2.96
CA LYS A 75 -15.44 20.23 2.21
C LYS A 75 -16.04 21.61 2.49
N LEU A 76 -16.52 22.29 1.46
CA LEU A 76 -17.01 23.68 1.54
C LEU A 76 -18.03 23.89 2.67
N LYS A 77 -18.88 22.90 2.95
CA LYS A 77 -19.83 22.90 4.06
C LYS A 77 -19.18 23.15 5.43
N ARG A 78 -18.03 22.53 5.71
CA ARG A 78 -17.29 22.74 6.97
C ARG A 78 -16.67 24.13 7.03
N LYS A 79 -16.11 24.61 5.91
CA LYS A 79 -15.60 26.00 5.81
C LYS A 79 -16.70 27.03 6.07
N ARG A 80 -17.92 26.82 5.54
CA ARG A 80 -19.07 27.71 5.77
C ARG A 80 -19.56 27.69 7.20
N ALA A 81 -19.62 26.52 7.84
CA ALA A 81 -20.04 26.41 9.23
C ALA A 81 -19.11 27.19 10.18
N GLU A 82 -17.81 27.21 9.90
CA GLU A 82 -16.81 27.94 10.68
C GLU A 82 -16.89 29.47 10.47
N ILE A 83 -17.32 29.93 9.29
CA ILE A 83 -17.54 31.36 9.01
C ILE A 83 -18.85 31.87 9.65
N VAL A 84 -19.88 31.02 9.72
CA VAL A 84 -21.18 31.37 10.29
C VAL A 84 -21.19 31.32 11.84
N SER A 85 -20.19 30.68 12.45
CA SER A 85 -20.05 30.58 13.91
C SER A 85 -19.17 31.68 14.53
N ILE A 86 -18.94 32.79 13.82
CA ILE A 86 -18.23 34.00 14.29
C ILE A 86 -19.25 35.13 14.31
#